data_AF-A0A1F8P142-F1
#
_entry.id   AF-A0A1F8P142-F1
#
_cell.length_a   1.000
_cell.length_b   1.000
_cell.length_c   1.000
_cell.angle_alpha   90.00
_cell.angle_beta   90.00
_cell.angle_gamma   90.00
#
_symmetry.space_group_name_H-M   'P 1'
#
loop_
_entity.id
_entity.type
_entity.pdbx_description
1 polymer ?
#
loop_
_entity_poly.entity_id
_entity_poly.type
_entity_poly.pdbx_seq_one_letter_code
_entity_poly.pdbx_strand_id
1 'polypeptide(L)' 'MGYFKILAAIPGFFLSSFILMLLWGAIAPDFGIAAISYTKSMLITITLWLAVAPLAAVGRK' A
#
# COMPACT_ATOMS: atom_id res chain seq x y z
N MET A 1 13.48 4.61 21.35
CA MET A 1 12.35 5.32 20.70
C MET A 1 11.83 4.59 19.44
N GLY A 2 11.68 3.25 19.45
CA GLY A 2 11.33 2.47 18.25
C GLY A 2 9.85 2.03 18.16
N TYR A 3 9.27 1.56 19.26
CA TYR A 3 7.92 0.98 19.27
C TYR A 3 6.80 1.97 18.91
N PHE A 4 6.88 3.23 19.34
CA PHE A 4 5.87 4.25 18.98
C PHE A 4 5.83 4.59 17.49
N LYS A 5 6.92 4.33 16.73
CA LYS A 5 6.92 4.52 15.27
C LYS A 5 6.04 3.50 14.55
N ILE A 6 5.82 2.33 15.15
CA ILE A 6 4.91 1.30 14.61
C ILE A 6 3.47 1.80 14.67
N LEU A 7 3.08 2.52 15.72
CA LEU A 7 1.73 3.10 15.81
C LEU A 7 1.50 4.20 14.76
N ALA A 8 2.53 4.99 14.45
CA ALA A 8 2.47 5.98 13.38
C ALA A 8 2.33 5.35 11.97
N ALA A 9 2.69 4.08 11.80
CA ALA A 9 2.53 3.35 10.54
C ALA A 9 1.06 3.04 10.23
N ILE A 10 0.19 2.97 11.26
CA ILE A 10 -1.22 2.58 11.11
C ILE A 10 -1.99 3.62 10.27
N PRO A 11 -2.00 4.93 10.60
CA PRO A 11 -2.63 5.92 9.72
C PRO A 11 -2.02 5.96 8.31
N GLY A 12 -0.70 5.79 8.21
CA GLY A 12 0.00 5.74 6.94
C GLY A 12 -0.48 4.59 6.04
N PHE A 13 -0.75 3.42 6.62
CA PHE A 13 -1.29 2.26 5.90
C PHE A 13 -2.68 2.54 5.30
N PHE A 14 -3.60 3.08 6.10
CA PHE A 14 -4.96 3.39 5.64
C PHE A 14 -4.97 4.47 4.56
N LEU A 15 -4.17 5.53 4.75
CA LEU A 15 -4.04 6.59 3.75
C LEU A 15 -3.42 6.07 2.45
N SER A 16 -2.38 5.24 2.53
CA SER A 16 -1.75 4.63 1.35
C SER A 16 -2.73 3.73 0.59
N SER A 17 -3.51 2.92 1.31
CA SER A 17 -4.55 2.07 0.72
C SER A 17 -5.64 2.90 0.05
N PHE A 18 -6.01 4.04 0.64
CA PHE A 18 -7.00 4.94 0.06
C PHE A 18 -6.48 5.59 -1.23
N ILE A 19 -5.25 6.10 -1.21
CA ILE A 19 -4.60 6.70 -2.39
C ILE A 19 -4.47 5.66 -3.51
N LEU A 20 -4.06 4.43 -3.19
CA LEU A 20 -3.95 3.34 -4.17
C LEU A 20 -5.29 3.07 -4.86
N MET A 21 -6.39 3.02 -4.09
CA MET A 21 -7.73 2.83 -4.65
C MET A 21 -8.12 3.97 -5.61
N LEU A 22 -7.88 5.23 -5.21
CA LEU A 22 -8.22 6.39 -6.03
C LEU A 22 -7.40 6.43 -7.33
N LEU A 23 -6.09 6.23 -7.24
CA LEU A 23 -5.22 6.21 -8.41
C LEU A 23 -5.52 5.02 -9.31
N TRP A 24 -5.84 3.85 -8.74
CA TRP A 24 -6.31 2.70 -9.51
C TRP A 24 -7.58 3.02 -10.28
N GLY A 25 -8.56 3.68 -9.65
CA GLY A 25 -9.79 4.10 -10.31
C GLY A 25 -9.57 5.02 -11.51
N ALA A 26 -8.52 5.85 -11.47
CA ALA A 26 -8.15 6.73 -12.58
C ALA A 26 -7.51 5.96 -13.75
N ILE A 27 -6.65 4.97 -13.48
CA ILE A 27 -5.90 4.24 -14.53
C ILE A 27 -6.61 2.98 -15.03
N ALA A 28 -7.51 2.38 -14.24
CA ALA A 28 -8.18 1.13 -14.59
C ALA A 28 -8.91 1.16 -15.96
N PRO A 29 -9.60 2.26 -16.35
CA PRO A 29 -10.22 2.36 -17.67
C PRO A 29 -9.24 2.25 -18.83
N ASP A 30 -8.02 2.78 -18.69
CA ASP A 30 -7.00 2.78 -19.75
C ASP A 30 -6.51 1.37 -20.08
N PHE A 31 -6.61 0.45 -19.12
CA PHE A 31 -6.23 -0.96 -19.28
C PHE A 31 -7.43 -1.89 -19.52
N GLY A 32 -8.66 -1.37 -19.60
CA GLY A 32 -9.87 -2.18 -19.71
C GLY A 32 -10.13 -3.10 -18.51
N ILE A 33 -9.58 -2.75 -17.34
CA ILE A 33 -9.73 -3.53 -16.10
C ILE A 33 -10.72 -2.86 -15.14
N ALA A 34 -11.26 -3.63 -14.21
CA ALA A 34 -12.19 -3.11 -13.21
C ALA A 34 -11.48 -2.26 -12.14
N ALA A 35 -12.18 -1.24 -11.65
CA ALA A 35 -11.80 -0.55 -10.43
C ALA A 35 -11.84 -1.48 -9.22
N ILE A 36 -11.00 -1.23 -8.22
CA ILE A 36 -10.91 -2.05 -7.00
C ILE A 36 -11.65 -1.40 -5.84
N SER A 37 -12.22 -2.23 -4.97
CA SER A 37 -12.78 -1.77 -3.70
C SER A 37 -11.69 -1.42 -2.70
N TYR A 38 -12.04 -0.64 -1.68
CA TYR A 38 -11.11 -0.25 -0.62
C TYR A 38 -10.49 -1.46 0.09
N THR A 39 -11.27 -2.51 0.36
CA THR A 39 -10.77 -3.77 0.94
C THR A 39 -9.73 -4.45 0.06
N LYS A 40 -9.96 -4.51 -1.27
CA LYS A 40 -8.96 -5.05 -2.20
C LYS A 40 -7.69 -4.18 -2.21
N SER A 41 -7.84 -2.86 -2.13
CA SER A 41 -6.72 -1.94 -2.03
C SER A 41 -5.88 -2.15 -0.75
N MET A 42 -6.52 -2.41 0.39
CA MET A 42 -5.82 -2.77 1.63
C MET A 42 -5.01 -4.06 1.45
N LEU A 43 -5.59 -5.09 0.83
CA LEU A 43 -4.88 -6.36 0.58
C LEU A 43 -3.66 -6.16 -0.32
N ILE A 44 -3.77 -5.35 -1.37
CA ILE A 44 -2.64 -5.00 -2.24
C ILE A 44 -1.57 -4.26 -1.43
N THR A 45 -1.98 -3.30 -0.60
CA THR A 45 -1.05 -2.53 0.24
C THR A 45 -0.29 -3.45 1.21
N ILE A 46 -0.97 -4.39 1.89
CA ILE A 46 -0.32 -5.39 2.75
C ILE A 46 0.67 -6.23 1.93
N THR A 47 0.26 -6.68 0.75
CA THR A 47 1.11 -7.49 -0.14
C THR A 47 2.39 -6.74 -0.50
N LEU A 48 2.28 -5.46 -0.85
CA LEU A 48 3.43 -4.60 -1.13
C LEU A 48 4.33 -4.42 0.08
N TRP A 49 3.77 -4.18 1.27
CA TRP A 49 4.57 -4.04 2.50
C TRP A 49 5.38 -5.30 2.80
N LEU A 50 4.75 -6.47 2.68
CA LEU A 50 5.41 -7.76 2.90
C LEU A 50 6.48 -8.04 1.84
N ALA A 51 6.22 -7.70 0.58
CA ALA A 51 7.19 -7.91 -0.52
C ALA A 51 8.37 -6.94 -0.45
N VAL A 52 8.13 -5.67 -0.09
CA VAL A 52 9.15 -4.61 -0.08
C VAL A 52 10.04 -4.68 1.17
N ALA A 53 9.53 -5.17 2.31
CA ALA A 53 10.32 -5.19 3.55
C ALA A 53 11.67 -5.93 3.42
N PRO A 54 11.76 -7.16 2.85
CA PRO A 54 13.03 -7.82 2.59
C PRO A 54 13.93 -7.07 1.60
N LEU A 55 13.34 -6.51 0.53
CA LEU A 55 14.04 -5.71 -0.47
C LEU A 55 14.71 -4.47 0.15
N ALA A 56 13.99 -3.76 1.00
CA ALA A 56 14.50 -2.60 1.73
C ALA A 56 15.57 -2.99 2.76
N ALA A 57 15.49 -4.18 3.36
CA ALA A 57 16.49 -4.67 4.30
C ALA A 57 17.84 -4.97 3.63
N VAL A 58 17.82 -5.56 2.43
CA VAL A 58 19.03 -5.87 1.67
C VAL A 58 19.66 -4.62 1.05
N GLY A 59 18.86 -3.65 0.60
CA GLY A 59 19.35 -2.42 -0.04
C GLY A 59 20.01 -1.40 0.88
N ARG A 60 19.98 -1.63 2.20
CA ARG A 60 20.50 -0.73 3.22
C ARG A 60 22.00 -1.02 3.44
N LYS A 61 22.86 -0.32 2.69
CA LYS A 61 24.32 -0.29 2.92
C LYS A 61 24.68 0.50 4.18
#